data_AF-A0A2Z5Y0E7-F1
#
_entry.id   AF-A0A2Z5Y0E7-F1
#
_cell.length_a   1.000
_cell.length_b   1.000
_cell.length_c   1.000
_cell.angle_alpha   90.00
_cell.angle_beta   90.00
_cell.angle_gamma   90.00
#
_symmetry.space_group_name_H-M   'P 1'
#
loop_
_entity.id
_entity.type
_entity.pdbx_description
1 polymer ?
#
loop_
_entity_poly.entity_id
_entity_poly.type
_entity_poly.pdbx_seq_one_letter_code
_entity_poly.pdbx_strand_id
1 'polypeptide(L)'
;MKKYQRMIRFIYILEFIFSIWLYIKAPATIAVHFSGSGKPDAFDSKYWLFLLPVLLILAGEILIFIAKKKRKKIGLEQIPTFLPNEWTYITVMFIFFIIFSYFIQQEILY
;
A
#
# COMPACT_ATOMS: atom_id res chain seq x y z
N MET A 1 -13.05 -5.35 -15.49
CA MET A 1 -12.60 -4.20 -14.64
C MET A 1 -13.03 -4.21 -13.18
N LYS A 2 -14.30 -4.44 -12.82
CA LYS A 2 -14.75 -4.35 -11.41
C LYS A 2 -13.99 -5.28 -10.46
N LYS A 3 -13.70 -6.52 -10.90
CA LYS A 3 -12.89 -7.49 -10.14
C LYS A 3 -11.48 -6.95 -9.84
N TYR A 4 -10.82 -6.36 -10.83
CA TYR A 4 -9.46 -5.81 -10.70
C TYR A 4 -9.43 -4.64 -9.72
N GLN A 5 -10.36 -3.69 -9.86
CA GLN A 5 -10.51 -2.58 -8.92
C GLN A 5 -10.70 -3.11 -7.49
N ARG A 6 -11.65 -4.04 -7.28
CA ARG A 6 -11.86 -4.63 -5.95
C ARG A 6 -10.60 -5.28 -5.38
N MET A 7 -9.81 -5.97 -6.19
CA MET A 7 -8.57 -6.61 -5.74
C MET A 7 -7.53 -5.56 -5.29
N ILE A 8 -7.26 -4.55 -6.11
CA ILE A 8 -6.31 -3.48 -5.76
C ILE A 8 -6.77 -2.74 -4.50
N ARG A 9 -8.07 -2.43 -4.41
CA ARG A 9 -8.65 -1.75 -3.25
C ARG A 9 -8.60 -2.59 -1.99
N PHE A 10 -8.84 -3.88 -2.11
CA PHE A 10 -8.73 -4.81 -0.99
C PHE A 10 -7.32 -4.79 -0.39
N ILE A 11 -6.27 -4.79 -1.23
CA ILE A 11 -4.87 -4.77 -0.76
C ILE A 11 -4.59 -3.52 0.08
N TYR A 12 -4.88 -2.32 -0.43
CA TYR A 12 -4.58 -1.10 0.32
C TYR A 12 -5.53 -0.90 1.53
N ILE A 13 -6.77 -1.40 1.48
CA ILE A 13 -7.70 -1.37 2.62
C ILE A 13 -7.15 -2.25 3.74
N LEU A 14 -6.61 -3.42 3.40
CA LEU A 14 -6.00 -4.32 4.36
C LEU A 14 -4.79 -3.66 5.04
N GLU A 15 -3.92 -2.99 4.29
CA GLU A 15 -2.80 -2.20 4.84
C GLU A 15 -3.28 -1.11 5.80
N PHE A 16 -4.35 -0.38 5.42
CA PHE A 16 -4.90 0.69 6.24
C PHE A 16 -5.48 0.13 7.55
N ILE A 17 -6.20 -1.00 7.51
CA ILE A 17 -6.71 -1.69 8.69
C ILE A 17 -5.56 -2.15 9.59
N PHE A 18 -4.50 -2.72 9.02
CA PHE A 18 -3.31 -3.12 9.74
C PHE A 18 -2.64 -1.92 10.44
N SER A 19 -2.54 -0.79 9.76
CA SER A 19 -1.99 0.46 10.30
C SER A 19 -2.84 1.01 11.46
N ILE A 20 -4.17 0.96 11.37
CA ILE A 20 -5.08 1.30 12.48
C ILE A 20 -4.82 0.38 13.68
N TRP A 21 -4.69 -0.92 13.45
CA TRP A 21 -4.44 -1.88 14.52
C TRP A 21 -3.12 -1.61 15.24
N LEU A 22 -2.07 -1.25 14.51
CA LEU A 22 -0.79 -0.83 15.10
C LEU A 22 -0.92 0.51 15.84
N TYR A 23 -1.61 1.50 15.27
CA TYR A 23 -1.81 2.82 15.87
C TYR A 23 -2.47 2.78 17.25
N ILE A 24 -3.41 1.84 17.46
CA ILE A 24 -4.07 1.62 18.75
C ILE A 24 -3.06 1.16 19.81
N LYS A 25 -2.05 0.40 19.42
CA LYS A 25 -1.03 -0.19 20.31
C LYS A 25 0.23 0.63 20.43
N ALA A 26 0.48 1.52 19.46
CA ALA A 26 1.71 2.28 19.38
C ALA A 26 1.85 3.33 20.50
N PRO A 27 3.08 3.56 20.99
CA PRO A 27 3.39 4.68 21.88
C PRO A 27 3.07 6.02 21.21
N ALA A 28 3.03 7.12 21.99
CA ALA A 28 2.70 8.44 21.45
C ALA A 28 3.69 8.91 20.36
N THR A 29 4.95 8.50 20.49
CA THR A 29 6.05 8.77 19.55
C THR A 29 6.65 7.45 19.07
N ILE A 30 6.98 7.37 17.79
CA ILE A 30 7.52 6.20 17.09
C ILE A 30 8.77 6.60 16.31
N ALA A 31 9.60 5.63 15.94
CA ALA A 31 10.72 5.87 15.04
C ALA A 31 10.20 6.20 13.63
N VAL A 32 10.70 7.27 13.01
CA VAL A 32 10.30 7.70 11.64
C VAL A 32 11.46 7.78 10.66
N HIS A 33 12.69 7.73 11.17
CA HIS A 33 13.89 7.65 10.36
C HIS A 33 14.86 6.66 11.01
N PHE A 34 15.55 5.91 10.15
CA PHE A 34 16.58 4.96 10.53
C PHE A 34 17.87 5.35 9.82
N SER A 35 18.94 5.51 10.61
CA SER A 35 20.28 5.75 10.08
C SER A 35 20.76 4.57 9.21
N GLY A 36 21.83 4.78 8.43
CA GLY A 36 22.48 3.71 7.68
C GLY A 36 23.02 2.55 8.54
N SER A 37 23.07 2.71 9.87
CA SER A 37 23.39 1.64 10.82
C SER A 37 22.19 0.79 11.25
N GLY A 38 20.99 1.09 10.74
CA GLY A 38 19.74 0.42 11.10
C GLY A 38 19.13 0.86 12.44
N LYS A 39 19.73 1.86 13.10
CA LYS A 39 19.23 2.41 14.37
C LYS A 39 18.32 3.62 14.12
N PRO A 40 17.24 3.78 14.90
CA PRO A 40 16.40 4.96 14.84
C PRO A 40 17.19 6.19 15.31
N ASP A 41 17.10 7.27 14.54
CA ASP A 41 17.76 8.54 14.80
C ASP A 41 16.80 9.75 14.71
N ALA A 42 15.53 9.51 14.36
CA ALA A 42 14.45 10.49 14.51
C ALA A 42 13.14 9.81 14.96
N PHE A 43 12.41 10.50 15.82
CA PHE A 43 11.12 10.08 16.36
C PHE A 43 10.08 11.17 16.17
N ASP A 44 8.84 10.77 15.89
CA ASP A 44 7.72 11.71 15.73
C ASP A 44 6.41 11.01 16.13
N SER A 45 5.30 11.71 16.02
CA SER A 45 3.98 11.23 16.40
C SER A 45 3.59 9.93 15.69
N LYS A 46 2.91 9.03 16.41
CA LYS A 46 2.36 7.79 15.85
C LYS A 46 1.38 7.96 14.69
N TYR A 47 0.95 9.18 14.35
CA TYR A 47 0.24 9.44 13.10
C TYR A 47 1.08 9.14 11.85
N TRP A 48 2.41 9.10 11.97
CA TRP A 48 3.31 8.71 10.88
C TRP A 48 3.09 7.28 10.35
N LEU A 49 2.50 6.39 11.16
CA LEU A 49 2.07 5.04 10.73
C LEU A 49 1.14 5.06 9.51
N PHE A 50 0.48 6.19 9.23
CA PHE A 50 -0.45 6.33 8.11
C PHE A 50 0.20 6.84 6.82
N LEU A 51 1.47 7.19 6.81
CA LEU A 51 2.12 7.71 5.60
C LEU A 51 2.17 6.64 4.49
N LEU A 52 2.77 5.49 4.79
CA LEU A 52 2.91 4.37 3.85
C LEU A 52 1.57 3.82 3.34
N PRO A 53 0.53 3.58 4.17
CA PRO A 53 -0.76 3.13 3.64
C PRO A 53 -1.44 4.19 2.76
N VAL A 54 -1.29 5.50 3.06
CA VAL A 54 -1.79 6.57 2.18
C VAL A 54 -1.08 6.55 0.83
N LEU A 55 0.25 6.38 0.81
CA LEU A 55 1.00 6.22 -0.44
C LEU A 55 0.55 4.99 -1.23
N LEU A 56 0.25 3.88 -0.55
CA LEU A 56 -0.26 2.66 -1.18
C LEU A 56 -1.65 2.88 -1.81
N ILE A 57 -2.54 3.63 -1.14
CA ILE A 57 -3.86 4.03 -1.69
C ILE A 57 -3.66 4.82 -2.99
N LEU A 58 -2.79 5.83 -2.97
CA LEU A 58 -2.51 6.66 -4.15
C LEU A 58 -1.96 5.81 -5.31
N ALA A 59 -0.97 4.95 -5.03
CA ALA A 59 -0.42 4.02 -6.02
C ALA A 59 -1.50 3.11 -6.62
N GLY A 60 -2.39 2.56 -5.77
CA GLY A 60 -3.48 1.70 -6.18
C GLY A 60 -4.47 2.41 -7.14
N GLU A 61 -4.92 3.61 -6.81
CA GLU A 61 -5.85 4.36 -7.66
C GLU A 61 -5.20 4.83 -8.97
N ILE A 62 -3.90 5.16 -8.97
CA ILE A 62 -3.13 5.44 -10.19
C ILE A 62 -3.08 4.20 -11.10
N LEU A 63 -2.77 3.02 -10.56
CA LEU A 63 -2.75 1.78 -11.33
C LEU A 63 -4.13 1.43 -11.89
N ILE A 64 -5.20 1.64 -11.11
CA ILE A 64 -6.58 1.50 -11.58
C ILE A 64 -6.86 2.41 -12.78
N PHE A 65 -6.45 3.67 -12.71
CA PHE A 65 -6.61 4.63 -13.80
C PHE A 65 -5.83 4.20 -15.05
N ILE A 66 -4.56 3.81 -14.90
CA ILE A 66 -3.71 3.32 -16.00
C ILE A 66 -4.33 2.08 -16.65
N ALA A 67 -4.77 1.10 -15.87
CA ALA A 67 -5.39 -0.12 -16.38
C ALA A 67 -6.68 0.17 -17.16
N LYS A 68 -7.54 1.05 -16.65
CA LYS A 68 -8.75 1.51 -17.36
C LYS A 68 -8.40 2.14 -18.71
N LYS A 69 -7.45 3.07 -18.73
CA LYS A 69 -6.99 3.75 -19.96
C LYS A 69 -6.41 2.75 -20.95
N LYS A 70 -5.62 1.77 -20.47
CA LYS A 70 -5.03 0.72 -21.31
C LYS A 70 -6.11 -0.16 -21.94
N ARG A 71 -7.10 -0.63 -21.16
CA ARG A 71 -8.22 -1.44 -21.67
C ARG A 71 -9.04 -0.71 -22.73
N LYS A 72 -9.34 0.57 -22.52
CA LYS A 72 -10.02 1.42 -23.50
C LYS A 72 -9.24 1.51 -24.81
N LYS A 73 -7.92 1.72 -24.73
CA LYS A 73 -7.05 1.82 -25.91
C LYS A 73 -7.03 0.53 -26.76
N ILE A 74 -7.14 -0.64 -26.13
CA ILE A 74 -7.07 -1.94 -26.82
C ILE A 74 -8.46 -2.58 -27.06
N GLY A 75 -9.55 -1.88 -26.74
CA GLY A 75 -10.92 -2.36 -26.98
C GLY A 75 -11.38 -3.53 -26.08
N LEU A 76 -10.72 -3.79 -24.94
CA LEU A 76 -11.00 -4.94 -24.06
C LEU A 76 -11.77 -4.57 -22.77
N GLU A 77 -12.56 -3.51 -22.82
CA GLU A 77 -13.28 -2.96 -21.65
C GLU A 77 -14.30 -3.96 -21.06
N GLN A 78 -14.96 -4.72 -21.93
CA GLN A 78 -16.02 -5.67 -21.57
C GLN A 78 -15.51 -7.02 -21.06
N ILE A 79 -14.20 -7.29 -21.20
CA ILE A 79 -13.63 -8.58 -20.81
C ILE A 79 -13.70 -8.76 -19.28
N PRO A 80 -14.35 -9.82 -18.77
CA PRO A 80 -14.58 -9.98 -17.33
C PRO A 80 -13.38 -10.61 -16.59
N THR A 81 -12.33 -11.00 -17.30
CA THR A 81 -11.10 -11.61 -16.75
C THR A 81 -9.99 -10.60 -16.54
N PHE A 82 -8.96 -10.99 -15.79
CA PHE A 82 -7.74 -10.19 -15.63
C PHE A 82 -6.88 -10.27 -16.89
N LEU A 83 -6.32 -9.13 -17.29
CA LEU A 83 -5.29 -9.08 -18.32
C LEU A 83 -3.92 -9.35 -17.69
N PRO A 84 -2.93 -9.87 -18.44
CA PRO A 84 -1.59 -10.14 -17.90
C PRO A 84 -0.95 -8.95 -17.17
N ASN A 85 -1.08 -7.73 -17.71
CA ASN A 85 -0.55 -6.52 -17.07
C ASN A 85 -1.21 -6.22 -15.71
N GLU A 86 -2.49 -6.56 -15.56
CA GLU A 86 -3.22 -6.34 -14.32
C GLU A 86 -2.76 -7.29 -13.22
N TRP A 87 -2.38 -8.52 -13.59
CA TRP A 87 -1.71 -9.43 -12.66
C TRP A 87 -0.39 -8.85 -12.18
N THR A 88 0.43 -8.31 -13.09
CA THR A 88 1.68 -7.62 -12.70
C THR A 88 1.41 -6.48 -11.72
N TYR A 89 0.39 -5.66 -11.96
CA TYR A 89 0.02 -4.57 -11.05
C TYR A 89 -0.45 -5.07 -9.68
N ILE A 90 -1.24 -6.15 -9.64
CA ILE A 90 -1.67 -6.80 -8.39
C ILE A 90 -0.43 -7.31 -7.64
N THR A 91 0.49 -7.99 -8.31
CA THR A 91 1.73 -8.50 -7.70
C THR A 91 2.58 -7.38 -7.13
N VAL A 92 2.78 -6.28 -7.85
CA VAL A 92 3.54 -5.11 -7.35
C VAL A 92 2.87 -4.50 -6.13
N MET A 93 1.55 -4.32 -6.14
CA MET A 93 0.80 -3.82 -4.98
C MET A 93 0.94 -4.75 -3.77
N PHE A 94 0.91 -6.06 -3.99
CA PHE A 94 1.06 -7.05 -2.93
C PHE A 94 2.48 -7.05 -2.34
N ILE A 95 3.51 -6.86 -3.17
CA ILE A 95 4.89 -6.71 -2.70
C ILE A 95 5.03 -5.44 -1.85
N PHE A 96 4.49 -4.31 -2.31
CA PHE A 96 4.51 -3.08 -1.51
C PHE A 96 3.72 -3.21 -0.21
N PHE A 97 2.58 -3.89 -0.21
CA PHE A 97 1.86 -4.25 1.01
C PHE A 97 2.75 -4.96 2.03
N ILE A 98 3.48 -6.01 1.61
CA ILE A 98 4.39 -6.74 2.52
C ILE A 98 5.52 -5.84 3.02
N ILE A 99 6.17 -5.10 2.12
CA ILE A 99 7.31 -4.24 2.46
C ILE A 99 6.87 -3.12 3.42
N PHE A 100 5.76 -2.45 3.12
CA PHE A 100 5.25 -1.36 3.95
C PHE A 100 4.81 -1.88 5.31
N SER A 101 4.06 -2.99 5.36
CA SER A 101 3.69 -3.65 6.62
C SER A 101 4.90 -3.94 7.49
N TYR A 102 6.01 -4.42 6.90
CA TYR A 102 7.26 -4.65 7.63
C TYR A 102 7.85 -3.35 8.19
N PHE A 103 7.94 -2.29 7.38
CA PHE A 103 8.47 -1.00 7.82
C PHE A 103 7.63 -0.38 8.93
N ILE A 104 6.30 -0.30 8.76
CA ILE A 104 5.38 0.24 9.78
C ILE A 104 5.52 -0.55 11.10
N GLN A 105 5.74 -1.86 11.03
CA GLN A 105 5.99 -2.66 12.23
C GLN A 105 7.32 -2.31 12.91
N GLN A 106 8.38 -2.02 12.15
CA GLN A 106 9.66 -1.58 12.73
C GLN A 106 9.54 -0.23 13.45
N GLU A 107 8.72 0.69 12.95
CA GLU A 107 8.53 2.03 13.54
C GLU A 107 8.06 1.98 15.00
N ILE A 108 7.27 0.97 15.38
CA ILE A 108 6.71 0.83 16.73
C ILE A 108 7.54 -0.05 17.68
N LEU A 109 8.61 -0.70 17.19
CA LEU A 109 9.45 -1.58 17.99
C LEU A 109 10.56 -0.83 18.75
N TYR A 110 10.75 0.45 18.46
CA TYR A 110 11.76 1.33 19.04
C TYR A 110 11.10 2.55 19.67
#